data_AF-A0A1L9TBE9-F1
#
_entry.id   AF-A0A1L9TBE9-F1
#
_cell.length_a   1.000
_cell.length_b   1.000
_cell.length_c   1.000
_cell.angle_alpha   90.00
_cell.angle_beta   90.00
_cell.angle_gamma   90.00
#
_symmetry.space_group_name_H-M   'P 1'
#
loop_
_entity.id
_entity.type
_entity.pdbx_description
1 polymer ?
#
loop_
_entity_poly.entity_id
_entity_poly.type
_entity_poly.pdbx_seq_one_letter_code
_entity_poly.pdbx_strand_id
1 'polypeptide(L)'
;MTQKEQVEAPDQEAQIKRNPYADFATVERQRPPFNNDAGMEFTKTPTPSWRAGDGASSEHWKNHKSITIDPYEEGRGPWLNYKLLISATVPRPIALASTVSADGKTANLAPFSFWQCASTDPPMYSLSFTSRSVKRHPDESPRDQGDLYLDDARVGR
;
A
#
# COMPACT_ATOMS: atom_id res chain seq x y z
N MET A 1 0.15 41.10 -14.94
CA MET A 1 -0.38 39.71 -14.95
C MET A 1 0.77 38.80 -14.58
N THR A 2 0.83 38.35 -13.33
CA THR A 2 1.93 37.53 -12.83
C THR A 2 1.52 36.07 -12.93
N GLN A 3 2.20 35.32 -13.78
CA GLN A 3 1.96 33.89 -13.98
C GLN A 3 2.25 33.16 -12.66
N LYS A 4 1.29 32.37 -12.17
CA LYS A 4 1.51 31.50 -11.02
C LYS A 4 2.36 30.33 -11.48
N GLU A 5 3.58 30.27 -10.98
CA GLU A 5 4.52 29.18 -11.17
C GLU A 5 3.90 27.87 -10.64
N GLN A 6 3.80 26.88 -11.53
CA GLN A 6 3.26 25.57 -11.21
C GLN A 6 4.31 24.87 -10.34
N VAL A 7 4.07 24.82 -9.03
CA VAL A 7 4.94 24.13 -8.08
C VAL A 7 4.81 22.63 -8.31
N GLU A 8 5.59 22.13 -9.26
CA GLU A 8 5.77 20.70 -9.47
C GLU A 8 6.51 20.14 -8.24
N ALA A 9 6.02 19.03 -7.69
CA ALA A 9 6.66 18.40 -6.55
C ALA A 9 8.10 18.04 -6.94
N PRO A 10 9.12 18.31 -6.09
CA PRO A 10 10.49 17.97 -6.42
C PRO A 10 10.59 16.49 -6.76
N ASP A 11 11.25 16.17 -7.87
CA ASP A 11 11.48 14.81 -8.34
C ASP A 11 12.44 14.07 -7.39
N GLN A 12 11.86 13.55 -6.32
CA GLN A 12 12.56 12.69 -5.35
C GLN A 12 12.90 11.32 -5.95
N GLU A 13 12.43 10.99 -7.15
CA GLU A 13 12.71 9.70 -7.78
C GLU A 13 14.12 9.63 -8.35
N ALA A 14 14.67 10.74 -8.85
CA ALA A 14 16.05 10.81 -9.36
C ALA A 14 17.11 10.46 -8.29
N GLN A 15 16.83 10.72 -7.02
CA GLN A 15 17.73 10.39 -5.90
C GLN A 15 17.63 8.92 -5.46
N ILE A 16 16.56 8.23 -5.86
CA ILE A 16 16.28 6.86 -5.47
C ILE A 16 16.59 5.99 -6.70
N LYS A 17 17.83 5.48 -6.81
CA LYS A 17 18.21 4.44 -7.80
C LYS A 17 17.29 3.22 -7.65
N ARG A 18 16.14 3.25 -8.32
CA ARG A 18 14.94 2.53 -7.85
C ARG A 18 14.93 1.04 -8.20
N ASN A 19 15.80 0.55 -9.08
CA ASN A 19 15.92 -0.90 -9.33
C ASN A 19 17.12 -1.31 -10.19
N PRO A 20 17.93 -2.28 -9.74
CA PRO A 20 18.78 -3.09 -10.60
C PRO A 20 18.00 -4.33 -11.07
N TYR A 21 16.87 -4.17 -11.77
CA TYR A 21 16.19 -5.34 -12.33
C TYR A 21 16.88 -5.80 -13.61
N ALA A 22 17.03 -7.12 -13.74
CA ALA A 22 17.51 -7.76 -14.96
C ALA A 22 16.60 -7.41 -16.14
N ASP A 23 17.16 -7.46 -17.36
CA ASP A 23 16.42 -7.24 -18.60
C ASP A 23 15.14 -8.11 -18.64
N PHE A 24 13.98 -7.45 -18.65
CA PHE A 24 12.67 -8.10 -18.56
C PHE A 24 12.48 -9.13 -19.66
N ALA A 25 12.91 -8.84 -20.89
CA ALA A 25 12.80 -9.75 -22.03
C ALA A 25 13.60 -11.04 -21.81
N THR A 26 14.70 -10.97 -21.06
CA THR A 26 15.48 -12.15 -20.68
C THR A 26 14.77 -12.96 -19.59
N VAL A 27 14.18 -12.32 -18.59
CA VAL A 27 13.38 -13.00 -17.54
C VAL A 27 12.12 -13.64 -18.14
N GLU A 28 11.44 -12.96 -19.05
CA GLU A 28 10.23 -13.45 -19.71
C GLU A 28 10.50 -14.71 -20.53
N ARG A 29 11.59 -14.75 -21.31
CA ARG A 29 11.99 -15.92 -22.10
C ARG A 29 12.30 -17.17 -21.28
N GLN A 30 12.68 -17.01 -20.01
CA GLN A 30 12.95 -18.15 -19.12
C GLN A 30 11.66 -18.76 -18.53
N ARG A 31 10.52 -18.08 -18.64
CA ARG A 31 9.26 -18.59 -18.08
C ARG A 31 8.70 -19.70 -18.96
N PRO A 32 8.12 -20.75 -18.36
CA PRO A 32 7.38 -21.76 -19.12
C PRO A 32 6.23 -21.13 -19.93
N PRO A 33 5.87 -21.69 -21.09
CA PRO A 33 4.71 -21.25 -21.85
C PRO A 33 3.42 -21.42 -21.03
N PHE A 34 2.45 -20.53 -21.24
CA PHE A 34 1.16 -20.59 -20.56
C PHE A 34 0.43 -21.91 -20.90
N ASN A 35 -0.01 -22.62 -19.86
CA ASN A 35 -0.75 -23.87 -20.00
C ASN A 35 -2.25 -23.59 -20.13
N ASN A 36 -2.78 -23.65 -21.36
CA ASN A 36 -4.21 -23.44 -21.63
C ASN A 36 -5.11 -24.60 -21.14
N ASP A 37 -4.53 -25.77 -20.86
CA ASP A 37 -5.25 -26.96 -20.39
C ASP A 37 -5.26 -27.05 -18.85
N ALA A 38 -4.72 -26.06 -18.15
CA ALA A 38 -4.71 -26.03 -16.70
C ALA A 38 -6.14 -25.86 -16.14
N GLY A 39 -6.71 -26.96 -15.65
CA GLY A 39 -7.99 -26.97 -14.94
C GLY A 39 -7.84 -26.65 -13.44
N MET A 40 -8.97 -26.42 -12.76
CA MET A 40 -9.00 -26.27 -11.31
C MET A 40 -8.80 -27.63 -10.64
N GLU A 41 -7.70 -27.80 -9.90
CA GLU A 41 -7.44 -28.99 -9.09
C GLU A 41 -7.96 -28.80 -7.67
N PHE A 42 -8.90 -29.65 -7.25
CA PHE A 42 -9.42 -29.63 -5.89
C PHE A 42 -8.61 -30.57 -5.00
N THR A 43 -7.80 -29.99 -4.11
CA THR A 43 -7.04 -30.76 -3.12
C THR A 43 -7.69 -30.68 -1.75
N LYS A 44 -7.51 -31.72 -0.92
CA LYS A 44 -7.81 -31.62 0.51
C LYS A 44 -6.84 -30.66 1.18
N THR A 45 -7.24 -30.07 2.31
CA THR A 45 -6.33 -29.29 3.16
C THR A 45 -5.12 -30.16 3.55
N PRO A 46 -3.89 -29.62 3.59
CA PRO A 46 -2.69 -30.38 3.96
C PRO A 46 -2.81 -31.11 5.32
N THR A 47 -3.62 -30.58 6.24
CA THR A 47 -3.89 -31.18 7.56
C THR A 47 -5.40 -31.21 7.83
N PRO A 48 -6.14 -32.22 7.33
CA PRO A 48 -7.60 -32.28 7.49
C PRO A 48 -8.08 -32.42 8.94
N SER A 49 -7.21 -32.90 9.83
CA SER A 49 -7.49 -33.07 11.26
C SER A 49 -7.04 -31.88 12.13
N TRP A 50 -6.62 -30.77 11.53
CA TRP A 50 -6.12 -29.59 12.25
C TRP A 50 -7.18 -29.02 13.18
N ARG A 51 -6.76 -28.65 14.39
CA ARG A 51 -7.58 -28.00 15.42
C ARG A 51 -6.92 -26.71 15.86
N ALA A 52 -7.75 -25.79 16.37
CA ALA A 52 -7.24 -24.55 16.97
C ALA A 52 -6.25 -24.90 18.10
N GLY A 53 -4.99 -24.48 17.93
CA GLY A 53 -3.89 -24.80 18.84
C GLY A 53 -2.79 -25.68 18.23
N ASP A 54 -3.06 -26.40 17.15
CA ASP A 54 -2.10 -27.31 16.50
C ASP A 54 -0.94 -26.57 15.79
N GLY A 55 -1.02 -25.25 15.67
CA GLY A 55 0.01 -24.43 15.03
C GLY A 55 0.00 -24.52 13.51
N ALA A 56 1.17 -24.44 12.87
CA ALA A 56 1.30 -24.45 11.42
C ALA A 56 1.04 -25.85 10.83
N SER A 57 0.45 -25.93 9.63
CA SER A 57 0.15 -27.18 8.92
C SER A 57 1.39 -27.98 8.49
N SER A 58 2.59 -27.41 8.61
CA SER A 58 3.86 -28.09 8.38
C SER A 58 4.97 -27.43 9.20
N GLU A 59 6.06 -28.16 9.43
CA GLU A 59 7.24 -27.63 10.13
C GLU A 59 8.28 -27.02 9.19
N HIS A 60 8.00 -26.96 7.88
CA HIS A 60 8.94 -26.47 6.87
C HIS A 60 9.41 -25.04 7.15
N TRP A 61 8.57 -24.21 7.79
CA TRP A 61 8.93 -22.85 8.19
C TRP A 61 10.12 -22.80 9.16
N LYS A 62 10.34 -23.85 9.98
CA LYS A 62 11.49 -23.94 10.90
C LYS A 62 12.83 -24.00 10.17
N ASN A 63 12.83 -24.43 8.91
CA ASN A 63 14.04 -24.48 8.08
C ASN A 63 14.43 -23.11 7.51
N HIS A 64 13.57 -22.09 7.67
CA HIS A 64 13.82 -20.73 7.19
C HIS A 64 14.25 -19.84 8.34
N LYS A 65 15.20 -18.95 8.08
CA LYS A 65 15.61 -17.93 9.04
C LYS A 65 14.50 -16.90 9.19
N SER A 66 13.89 -16.81 10.37
CA SER A 66 13.00 -15.70 10.72
C SER A 66 13.79 -14.40 10.84
N ILE A 67 13.24 -13.32 10.29
CA ILE A 67 13.81 -11.96 10.40
C ILE A 67 12.85 -11.13 11.24
N THR A 68 13.33 -10.66 12.38
CA THR A 68 12.61 -9.66 13.19
C THR A 68 12.95 -8.27 12.66
N ILE A 69 11.93 -7.46 12.40
CA ILE A 69 12.09 -6.08 11.95
C ILE A 69 11.50 -5.18 13.02
N ASP A 70 12.35 -4.40 13.69
CA ASP A 70 11.91 -3.36 14.60
C ASP A 70 11.63 -2.08 13.77
N PRO A 71 10.37 -1.59 13.74
CA PRO A 71 10.03 -0.38 12.99
C PRO A 71 10.72 0.89 13.50
N TYR A 72 11.28 0.88 14.72
CA TYR A 72 11.92 2.02 15.39
C TYR A 72 13.41 1.82 15.67
N GLU A 73 14.07 0.83 15.04
CA GLU A 73 15.52 0.64 15.18
C GLU A 73 16.31 1.89 14.77
N GLU A 74 17.43 2.14 15.46
CA GLU A 74 18.27 3.32 15.20
C GLU A 74 18.77 3.33 13.74
N GLY A 75 18.62 4.46 13.05
CA GLY A 75 18.98 4.60 11.65
C GLY A 75 17.92 4.14 10.64
N ARG A 76 16.80 3.57 11.07
CA ARG A 76 15.68 3.20 10.19
C ARG A 76 14.68 4.34 10.02
N GLY A 77 14.71 4.97 8.85
CA GLY A 77 13.72 6.00 8.51
C GLY A 77 12.32 5.43 8.22
N PRO A 78 11.24 6.22 8.42
CA PRO A 78 9.84 5.78 8.21
C PRO A 78 9.56 5.30 6.78
N TRP A 79 10.32 5.77 5.79
CA TRP A 79 10.24 5.33 4.40
C TRP A 79 10.55 3.83 4.22
N LEU A 80 11.42 3.24 5.04
CA LEU A 80 11.71 1.81 4.99
C LEU A 80 10.54 0.98 5.51
N ASN A 81 9.79 1.50 6.49
CA ASN A 81 8.54 0.89 6.97
C ASN A 81 7.46 0.96 5.89
N TYR A 82 7.31 2.12 5.24
CA TYR A 82 6.40 2.26 4.11
C TYR A 82 6.70 1.23 3.02
N LYS A 83 7.96 1.14 2.56
CA LYS A 83 8.40 0.15 1.55
C LYS A 83 8.08 -1.29 1.94
N LEU A 84 8.35 -1.66 3.19
CA LEU A 84 8.06 -2.99 3.69
C LEU A 84 6.56 -3.29 3.59
N LEU A 85 5.71 -2.42 4.15
CA LEU A 85 4.27 -2.59 4.18
C LEU A 85 3.67 -2.64 2.76
N ILE A 86 4.08 -1.75 1.87
CA ILE A 86 3.61 -1.76 0.47
C ILE A 86 4.18 -2.90 -0.37
N SER A 87 5.15 -3.66 0.12
CA SER A 87 5.63 -4.87 -0.56
C SER A 87 4.96 -6.13 -0.01
N ALA A 88 4.63 -6.14 1.28
CA ALA A 88 4.01 -7.26 1.96
C ALA A 88 2.50 -7.38 1.70
N THR A 89 1.79 -6.26 1.54
CA THR A 89 0.34 -6.26 1.29
C THR A 89 0.08 -6.23 -0.22
N VAL A 90 -0.02 -7.38 -0.88
CA VAL A 90 -0.30 -7.52 -2.33
C VAL A 90 -1.24 -8.70 -2.62
N PRO A 91 -2.10 -8.63 -3.67
CA PRO A 91 -2.39 -7.46 -4.52
C PRO A 91 -3.19 -6.39 -3.76
N ARG A 92 -2.97 -5.10 -4.07
CA ARG A 92 -3.78 -4.01 -3.52
C ARG A 92 -4.78 -3.53 -4.55
N PRO A 93 -6.09 -3.63 -4.28
CA PRO A 93 -7.08 -2.96 -5.11
C PRO A 93 -6.83 -1.44 -5.10
N ILE A 94 -7.10 -0.79 -6.23
CA ILE A 94 -6.92 0.66 -6.38
C ILE A 94 -8.29 1.33 -6.41
N ALA A 95 -8.52 2.25 -5.47
CA ALA A 95 -9.65 3.17 -5.52
C ALA A 95 -9.27 4.42 -6.31
N LEU A 96 -9.99 4.69 -7.40
CA LEU A 96 -9.87 5.94 -8.13
C LEU A 96 -10.92 6.92 -7.60
N ALA A 97 -10.51 7.84 -6.74
CA ALA A 97 -11.41 8.75 -6.04
C ALA A 97 -11.42 10.13 -6.71
N SER A 98 -12.60 10.65 -7.00
CA SER A 98 -12.82 12.01 -7.47
C SER A 98 -13.31 12.92 -6.36
N THR A 99 -12.81 14.15 -6.30
CA THR A 99 -13.33 15.19 -5.39
C THR A 99 -13.59 16.48 -6.14
N VAL A 100 -14.43 17.35 -5.58
CA VAL A 100 -14.66 18.70 -6.09
C VAL A 100 -14.36 19.67 -4.94
N SER A 101 -13.66 20.77 -5.24
CA SER A 101 -13.37 21.83 -4.27
C SER A 101 -14.66 22.46 -3.71
N ALA A 102 -14.59 23.07 -2.51
CA ALA A 102 -15.73 23.77 -1.90
C ALA A 102 -16.40 24.77 -2.84
N ASP A 103 -15.60 25.48 -3.64
CA ASP A 103 -16.08 26.49 -4.59
C ASP A 103 -16.66 25.90 -5.88
N GLY A 104 -16.64 24.57 -6.04
CA GLY A 104 -17.15 23.86 -7.21
C GLY A 104 -16.30 24.00 -8.47
N LYS A 105 -15.17 24.72 -8.43
CA LYS A 105 -14.41 25.09 -9.64
C LYS A 105 -13.36 24.07 -10.05
N THR A 106 -12.88 23.27 -9.11
CA THR A 106 -11.78 22.33 -9.33
C THR A 106 -12.26 20.92 -9.07
N ALA A 107 -12.19 20.07 -10.10
CA ALA A 107 -12.36 18.64 -9.96
C ALA A 107 -10.98 17.97 -9.84
N ASN A 108 -10.81 17.11 -8.85
CA ASN A 108 -9.60 16.31 -8.65
C ASN A 108 -9.93 14.84 -8.88
N LEU A 109 -8.94 14.07 -9.32
CA LEU A 109 -9.02 12.63 -9.48
C LEU A 109 -7.68 12.03 -9.08
N ALA A 110 -7.68 11.10 -8.14
CA ALA A 110 -6.44 10.49 -7.65
C ALA A 110 -6.61 8.99 -7.34
N PRO A 111 -5.61 8.16 -7.67
CA PRO A 111 -5.59 6.75 -7.29
C PRO A 111 -5.08 6.55 -5.86
N PHE A 112 -5.71 5.65 -5.11
CA PHE A 112 -5.34 5.29 -3.75
C PHE A 112 -5.30 3.77 -3.58
N SER A 113 -4.18 3.25 -3.07
CA SER A 113 -4.03 1.82 -2.78
C SER A 113 -4.30 1.43 -1.33
N PHE A 114 -4.46 2.41 -0.43
CA PHE A 114 -4.86 2.17 0.97
C PHE A 114 -6.38 2.25 1.08
N TRP A 115 -7.04 1.33 0.38
CA TRP A 115 -8.49 1.21 0.30
C TRP A 115 -8.93 -0.19 0.72
N GLN A 116 -10.03 -0.29 1.48
CA GLN A 116 -10.67 -1.55 1.86
C GLN A 116 -12.19 -1.37 2.01
N CYS A 117 -12.95 -2.46 1.81
CA CYS A 117 -14.35 -2.56 2.25
C CYS A 117 -14.37 -2.78 3.77
N ALA A 118 -15.12 -1.96 4.50
CA ALA A 118 -15.17 -1.99 5.97
C ALA A 118 -16.42 -2.69 6.50
N SER A 119 -17.57 -2.53 5.84
CA SER A 119 -18.81 -3.23 6.19
C SER A 119 -19.73 -3.33 4.98
N THR A 120 -20.59 -4.35 4.98
CA THR A 120 -21.63 -4.54 3.96
C THR A 120 -22.99 -3.98 4.42
N ASP A 121 -23.23 -3.89 5.73
CA ASP A 121 -24.45 -3.33 6.32
C ASP A 121 -24.14 -2.58 7.64
N PRO A 122 -24.16 -1.23 7.65
CA PRO A 122 -24.30 -0.37 6.47
C PRO A 122 -23.09 -0.54 5.51
N PRO A 123 -23.26 -0.32 4.20
CA PRO A 123 -22.16 -0.39 3.25
C PRO A 123 -21.14 0.72 3.53
N MET A 124 -19.93 0.34 3.94
CA MET A 124 -18.87 1.26 4.33
C MET A 124 -17.55 0.88 3.65
N TYR A 125 -16.80 1.90 3.23
CA TYR A 125 -15.43 1.77 2.74
C TYR A 125 -14.49 2.62 3.59
N SER A 126 -13.24 2.17 3.71
CA SER A 126 -12.16 2.94 4.30
C SER A 126 -11.17 3.36 3.21
N LEU A 127 -10.79 4.62 3.23
CA LEU A 127 -9.79 5.21 2.34
C LEU A 127 -8.82 6.02 3.19
N SER A 128 -7.53 5.65 3.18
CA SER A 128 -6.51 6.34 3.96
C SER A 128 -5.70 7.30 3.10
N PHE A 129 -5.50 8.51 3.61
CA PHE A 129 -4.70 9.56 2.98
C PHE A 129 -3.38 9.73 3.72
N THR A 130 -2.29 9.92 2.99
CA THR A 130 -1.01 10.30 3.57
C THR A 130 -0.82 11.80 3.40
N SER A 131 -0.74 12.56 4.49
CA SER A 131 -0.45 13.99 4.42
C SER A 131 1.02 14.23 4.07
N ARG A 132 1.29 15.27 3.30
CA ARG A 132 2.65 15.77 3.10
C ARG A 132 3.09 16.38 4.43
N SER A 133 4.29 16.03 4.92
CA SER A 133 4.79 16.51 6.22
C SER A 133 4.68 18.04 6.32
N VAL A 134 3.67 18.53 7.03
CA VAL A 134 3.63 19.90 7.53
C VAL A 134 4.80 20.01 8.50
N LYS A 135 5.57 21.11 8.44
CA LYS A 135 6.64 21.34 9.43
C LYS A 135 6.03 21.24 10.84
N ARG A 136 6.44 20.20 11.56
CA ARG A 136 6.00 19.90 12.93
C ARG A 136 6.21 21.10 13.84
N HIS A 137 5.21 21.46 14.64
CA HIS A 137 5.43 22.31 15.79
C HIS A 137 6.19 21.48 16.85
N PRO A 138 7.24 22.02 17.51
CA PRO A 138 8.21 21.24 18.28
C PRO A 138 7.64 20.43 19.48
N ASP A 139 6.37 20.60 19.83
CA ASP A 139 5.66 19.95 20.96
C ASP A 139 4.67 18.83 20.56
N GLU A 140 4.28 18.69 19.29
CA GLU A 140 3.29 17.68 18.87
C GLU A 140 3.88 16.27 18.84
N SER A 141 3.18 15.25 19.36
CA SER A 141 3.70 13.89 19.40
C SER A 141 3.59 13.19 18.03
N PRO A 142 4.48 12.24 17.68
CA PRO A 142 4.39 11.49 16.42
C PRO A 142 3.07 10.72 16.22
N ARG A 143 2.27 10.56 17.29
CA ARG A 143 0.98 9.84 17.25
C ARG A 143 -0.19 10.74 16.84
N ASP A 144 -0.02 12.06 16.89
CA ASP A 144 -1.11 13.03 16.67
C ASP A 144 -1.35 13.31 15.18
N GLN A 145 -0.60 12.64 14.29
CA GLN A 145 -0.70 12.77 12.83
C GLN A 145 -1.96 12.11 12.24
N GLY A 146 -2.76 11.43 13.07
CA GLY A 146 -3.99 10.73 12.67
C GLY A 146 -5.23 11.61 12.55
N ASP A 147 -5.22 12.82 13.10
CA ASP A 147 -6.39 13.70 13.12
C ASP A 147 -6.38 14.64 11.91
N LEU A 148 -6.65 14.09 10.74
CA LEU A 148 -6.96 14.88 9.56
C LEU A 148 -8.45 15.27 9.61
N TYR A 149 -8.74 16.50 10.03
CA TYR A 149 -10.06 17.12 9.83
C TYR A 149 -10.34 17.17 8.32
N LEU A 150 -11.28 16.34 7.86
CA LEU A 150 -11.73 16.27 6.48
C LEU A 150 -12.71 17.43 6.22
N ASP A 151 -12.24 18.66 6.28
CA ASP A 151 -13.12 19.84 6.22
C ASP A 151 -13.50 20.29 4.80
N ASP A 152 -13.02 19.63 3.72
CA ASP A 152 -13.25 20.21 2.38
C ASP A 152 -13.41 19.25 1.19
N ALA A 153 -13.91 18.04 1.41
CA ALA A 153 -14.28 17.16 0.29
C ALA A 153 -15.70 16.64 0.45
N ARG A 154 -16.66 17.31 -0.21
CA ARG A 154 -17.97 16.69 -0.45
C ARG A 154 -17.77 15.54 -1.43
N VAL A 155 -18.02 14.32 -0.98
CA VAL A 155 -18.16 13.16 -1.87
C VAL A 155 -19.35 13.45 -2.77
N GLY A 156 -19.09 13.62 -4.07
CA GLY A 156 -20.10 13.92 -5.07
C GLY A 156 -21.18 12.84 -5.08
N ARG A 157 -22.44 13.28 -5.15
CA ARG A 157 -23.58 12.45 -5.51
C ARG A 157 -23.66 12.30 -7.03
#